data_AF-A0A957T1H4-F1
#
_entry.id   AF-A0A957T1H4-F1
#
_cell.length_a   1.000
_cell.length_b   1.000
_cell.length_c   1.000
_cell.angle_alpha   90.00
_cell.angle_beta   90.00
_cell.angle_gamma   90.00
#
_symmetry.space_group_name_H-M   'P 1'
#
loop_
_entity.id
_entity.type
_entity.pdbx_description
1 polymer ?
#
loop_
_entity_poly.entity_id
_entity_poly.type
_entity_poly.pdbx_seq_one_letter_code
_entity_poly.pdbx_strand_id
1 'polypeptide(L)'
;MLIDALAKEKEQIRQEGLEQGKTAMYHSLQAILQHRLGDIPLELTERLQTCSLQQLNDLVDPALDVQTWSAFVEHLPPKRK
;
A
#
# COMPACT_ATOMS: atom_id res chain seq x y z
N MET A 1 28.80 -1.42 -22.22
CA MET A 1 27.66 -1.10 -23.11
C MET A 1 26.59 -2.18 -23.15
N LEU A 2 26.85 -3.46 -23.48
CA LEU A 2 25.83 -4.53 -23.41
C LEU A 2 25.44 -4.93 -21.97
N ILE A 3 26.41 -5.01 -21.06
CA ILE A 3 26.17 -5.38 -19.65
C ILE A 3 25.33 -4.32 -18.92
N ASP A 4 25.60 -3.04 -19.18
CA ASP A 4 24.86 -1.92 -18.57
C ASP A 4 23.41 -1.85 -19.04
N ALA A 5 23.15 -2.23 -20.31
CA ALA A 5 21.80 -2.29 -20.86
C ALA A 5 20.96 -3.40 -20.19
N LEU A 6 21.54 -4.60 -20.05
CA LEU A 6 20.89 -5.72 -19.36
C LEU A 6 20.64 -5.44 -17.87
N ALA A 7 21.55 -4.74 -17.20
CA ALA A 7 21.38 -4.35 -15.80
C ALA A 7 20.21 -3.35 -15.63
N LYS A 8 20.11 -2.37 -16.53
CA LYS A 8 19.00 -1.41 -16.54
C LYS A 8 17.66 -2.08 -16.83
N GLU A 9 17.61 -2.99 -17.80
CA GLU A 9 16.39 -3.74 -18.14
C GLU A 9 15.89 -4.58 -16.97
N LYS A 10 16.78 -5.31 -16.30
CA LYS A 10 16.44 -6.07 -15.09
C LYS A 10 15.91 -5.19 -13.96
N GLU A 11 16.55 -4.04 -13.74
CA GLU A 11 16.12 -3.09 -12.72
C GLU A 11 14.75 -2.49 -13.05
N GLN A 12 14.48 -2.19 -14.32
CA GLN A 12 13.17 -1.71 -14.75
C GLN A 12 12.07 -2.76 -14.52
N ILE A 13 12.29 -4.02 -14.93
CA ILE A 13 11.34 -5.12 -14.66
C ILE A 13 11.08 -5.27 -13.16
N ARG A 14 12.12 -5.16 -12.34
CA ARG A 14 12.01 -5.22 -10.88
C ARG A 14 11.14 -4.08 -10.34
N GLN A 15 11.33 -2.86 -10.85
CA GLN A 15 10.53 -1.69 -10.45
C GLN A 15 9.07 -1.83 -10.89
N GLU A 16 8.82 -2.27 -12.13
CA GLU A 16 7.46 -2.52 -12.63
C GLU A 16 6.74 -3.56 -11.77
N GLY A 17 7.42 -4.66 -11.40
CA GLY A 17 6.86 -5.67 -10.50
C GLY A 17 6.54 -5.12 -9.10
N LEU A 18 7.37 -4.21 -8.58
CA LEU A 18 7.13 -3.56 -7.29
C LEU A 18 5.91 -2.64 -7.34
N GLU A 19 5.76 -1.83 -8.39
CA GLU A 19 4.63 -0.92 -8.57
C GLU A 19 3.30 -1.67 -8.80
N GLN A 20 3.34 -2.77 -9.56
CA GLN A 20 2.18 -3.66 -9.73
C GLN A 20 1.77 -4.29 -8.39
N GLY A 21 2.75 -4.80 -7.63
CA GLY A 21 2.51 -5.36 -6.30
C GLY A 21 1.92 -4.33 -5.34
N LYS A 22 2.46 -3.11 -5.32
CA LYS A 22 1.94 -2.01 -4.50
C LYS A 22 0.49 -1.68 -4.87
N THR A 23 0.19 -1.55 -6.16
CA THR A 23 -1.15 -1.24 -6.66
C THR A 23 -2.17 -2.32 -6.28
N ALA A 24 -1.81 -3.59 -6.50
CA ALA A 24 -2.67 -4.72 -6.13
C ALA A 24 -2.92 -4.75 -4.61
N MET A 25 -1.87 -4.57 -3.81
CA MET A 25 -1.98 -4.56 -2.36
C MET A 25 -2.88 -3.42 -1.85
N TYR A 26 -2.71 -2.22 -2.41
CA TYR A 26 -3.55 -1.07 -2.09
C TYR A 26 -5.03 -1.36 -2.37
N HIS A 27 -5.36 -1.92 -3.54
CA HIS A 27 -6.75 -2.25 -3.88
C HIS A 27 -7.34 -3.34 -3.00
N SER A 28 -6.57 -4.37 -2.66
CA SER A 28 -7.02 -5.41 -1.73
C SER A 28 -7.32 -4.84 -0.34
N LEU A 29 -6.41 -4.00 0.18
CA LEU A 29 -6.61 -3.35 1.47
C LEU A 29 -7.82 -2.41 1.45
N GLN A 30 -7.98 -1.65 0.36
CA GLN A 30 -9.14 -0.79 0.15
C GLN A 30 -10.45 -1.59 0.19
N ALA A 31 -10.51 -2.74 -0.49
CA ALA A 31 -11.68 -3.60 -0.52
C ALA A 31 -12.01 -4.18 0.87
N ILE A 32 -10.99 -4.63 1.63
CA ILE A 32 -11.17 -5.13 3.00
C ILE A 32 -11.75 -4.03 3.90
N LEU A 33 -11.12 -2.85 3.90
CA LEU A 33 -11.53 -1.73 4.73
C LEU A 33 -12.93 -1.26 4.36
N GLN A 34 -13.24 -1.18 3.07
CA GLN A 34 -14.55 -0.77 2.61
C GLN A 34 -15.65 -1.76 3.00
N HIS A 35 -15.35 -3.05 2.93
CA HIS A 35 -16.29 -4.10 3.34
C HIS A 35 -16.56 -4.09 4.84
N ARG A 36 -15.53 -3.85 5.68
CA ARG A 36 -15.63 -3.94 7.14
C ARG A 36 -16.09 -2.65 7.81
N LEU A 37 -15.57 -1.51 7.38
CA LEU A 37 -15.74 -0.21 8.04
C LEU A 37 -16.57 0.78 7.22
N GLY A 38 -17.01 0.39 6.01
CA GLY A 38 -17.82 1.21 5.12
C GLY A 38 -16.99 2.20 4.29
N ASP A 39 -17.55 3.35 3.95
CA ASP A 39 -16.87 4.30 3.08
C ASP A 39 -15.56 4.82 3.69
N ILE A 40 -14.49 4.76 2.90
CA ILE A 40 -13.16 5.15 3.33
C ILE A 40 -13.04 6.68 3.32
N PRO A 41 -12.68 7.32 4.44
CA PRO A 41 -12.41 8.76 4.48
C PRO A 41 -11.33 9.17 3.47
N LEU A 42 -11.53 10.29 2.78
CA LEU A 42 -10.62 10.78 1.74
C LEU A 42 -9.17 10.91 2.24
N GLU A 43 -8.97 11.44 3.45
CA GLU A 43 -7.63 11.56 4.05
C GLU A 43 -6.93 10.21 4.21
N LEU A 44 -7.68 9.13 4.49
CA LEU A 44 -7.11 7.79 4.59
C LEU A 44 -6.72 7.23 3.24
N THR A 45 -7.55 7.45 2.22
CA THR A 45 -7.25 7.10 0.83
C THR A 45 -5.92 7.72 0.38
N GLU A 46 -5.75 9.03 0.60
CA GLU A 46 -4.51 9.74 0.27
C GLU A 46 -3.31 9.16 1.03
N ARG A 47 -3.45 8.91 2.34
CA ARG A 47 -2.37 8.31 3.15
C ARG A 47 -1.98 6.92 2.65
N LEU A 48 -2.95 6.06 2.35
CA LEU A 48 -2.69 4.70 1.87
C LEU A 48 -1.95 4.70 0.52
N GLN A 49 -2.26 5.63 -0.40
CA GLN A 49 -1.55 5.75 -1.68
C GLN A 49 -0.06 6.12 -1.52
N THR A 50 0.28 6.88 -0.47
CA THR A 50 1.67 7.24 -0.17
C THR A 50 2.48 6.14 0.52
N CYS A 51 1.82 5.06 0.97
CA CYS A 51 2.50 3.95 1.65
C CYS A 51 3.39 3.16 0.67
N SER A 52 4.49 2.61 1.19
CA SER A 52 5.27 1.58 0.49
C SER A 52 4.53 0.24 0.52
N LEU A 53 4.94 -0.70 -0.34
CA LEU A 53 4.35 -2.03 -0.36
C LEU A 53 4.42 -2.73 1.00
N GLN A 54 5.56 -2.64 1.70
CA GLN A 54 5.70 -3.23 3.04
C GLN A 54 4.70 -2.62 4.03
N GLN A 55 4.58 -1.28 4.03
CA GLN A 55 3.64 -0.59 4.91
C GLN A 55 2.18 -0.97 4.62
N LEU A 56 1.81 -1.17 3.34
CA LEU A 56 0.48 -1.67 3.00
C LEU A 56 0.27 -3.10 3.51
N ASN A 57 1.29 -3.94 3.45
CA ASN A 57 1.24 -5.30 3.98
C ASN A 57 1.09 -5.34 5.51
N ASP A 58 1.80 -4.48 6.23
CA ASP A 58 1.72 -4.37 7.69
C ASP A 58 0.33 -3.88 8.17
N LEU A 59 -0.48 -3.29 7.28
CA LEU A 59 -1.83 -2.82 7.58
C LEU A 59 -2.92 -3.89 7.39
N VAL A 60 -2.60 -5.08 6.88
CA VAL A 60 -3.59 -6.16 6.66
C VAL A 60 -4.21 -6.62 7.97
N ASP A 61 -3.39 -6.99 8.95
CA ASP A 61 -3.90 -7.49 10.23
C ASP A 61 -4.74 -6.40 10.95
N PRO A 62 -4.27 -5.14 11.07
CA PRO A 62 -5.12 -4.06 11.56
C PRO A 62 -6.42 -3.88 10.78
N ALA A 63 -6.39 -4.00 9.44
CA ALA A 63 -7.58 -3.87 8.62
C ALA A 63 -8.60 -5.00 8.83
N LEU A 64 -8.18 -6.15 9.37
CA LEU A 64 -9.05 -7.28 9.70
C LEU A 64 -9.53 -7.29 11.16
N ASP A 65 -8.78 -6.66 12.07
CA ASP A 65 -9.04 -6.75 13.51
C ASP A 65 -9.80 -5.53 14.06
N VAL A 66 -9.48 -4.32 13.60
CA VAL A 66 -10.06 -3.10 14.17
C VAL A 66 -11.55 -2.94 13.82
N GLN A 67 -12.30 -2.26 14.68
CA GLN A 67 -13.76 -2.08 14.53
C GLN A 67 -14.15 -0.65 14.10
N THR A 68 -13.20 0.29 14.12
CA THR A 68 -13.46 1.70 13.77
C THR A 68 -12.31 2.29 12.96
N TRP A 69 -12.62 3.33 12.20
CA TRP A 69 -11.61 4.13 11.50
C TRP A 69 -10.60 4.75 12.45
N SER A 70 -11.03 5.21 13.64
CA SER A 70 -10.13 5.80 14.63
C SER A 70 -9.06 4.80 15.09
N ALA A 71 -9.45 3.55 15.37
CA ALA A 71 -8.51 2.50 15.74
C ALA A 71 -7.57 2.14 14.57
N PHE A 72 -8.08 2.09 13.33
CA PHE A 72 -7.24 1.85 12.16
C PHE A 72 -6.17 2.93 11.96
N VAL A 73 -6.52 4.20 12.22
CA VAL A 73 -5.60 5.35 12.05
C VAL A 73 -4.35 5.23 12.92
N GLU A 74 -4.46 4.60 14.09
CA GLU A 74 -3.34 4.42 15.04
C GLU A 74 -2.24 3.51 14.48
N HIS A 75 -2.58 2.63 13.52
CA HIS A 75 -1.63 1.73 12.86
C HIS A 75 -1.01 2.33 11.60
N LEU A 76 -1.53 3.47 11.11
CA LEU A 76 -1.01 4.05 9.88
C LEU A 76 0.41 4.60 10.08
N PRO A 77 1.30 4.38 9.09
CA PRO A 77 2.65 4.91 9.15
C PRO A 77 2.63 6.45 9.25
N PRO A 78 3.67 7.06 9.85
CA PRO A 78 3.77 8.51 9.97
C PRO A 78 3.75 9.16 8.58
N LYS A 79 3.04 10.30 8.46
CA LYS A 79 3.05 11.09 7.22
C LYS A 79 4.50 11.44 6.89
N ARG A 80 4.98 11.05 5.71
CA ARG A 80 6.28 11.51 5.22
C ARG A 80 6.20 13.04 5.07
N LYS A 81 7.14 13.75 5.71
CA LYS A 81 7.28 15.21 5.61
C LYS A 81 7.68 15.61 4.20
#